data_AF-A0A950CLW7-F1
#
_entry.id   AF-A0A950CLW7-F1
#
_cell.length_a   1.000
_cell.length_b   1.000
_cell.length_c   1.000
_cell.angle_alpha   90.00
_cell.angle_beta   90.00
_cell.angle_gamma   90.00
#
_symmetry.space_group_name_H-M   'P 1'
#
loop_
_entity.id
_entity.type
_entity.pdbx_description
1 polymer ?
#
loop_
_entity_poly.entity_id
_entity_poly.type
_entity_poly.pdbx_seq_one_letter_code
_entity_poly.pdbx_strand_id
1 'polypeptide(L)'
;MWFLLILVRTGANAQTTYHFTSTLSGSAAQVPIDLDGTHCTTVNGIVTCPADSDLFTGGGTITGGPEPGQFTNQSVTETIPVSGTGCSVAPSSIKGCSIGSVTNGCLYKIIGGNVVNRQMTTGDLLFAKLTSGTLCINFDTALPWNLTGNNQFSFIGGTGRFAGATGSGTVSFKGQILQNDPQGHGMSWDTGSITGTITVP
;
A
#
# COMPACT_ATOMS: atom_id res chain seq x y z
N MET A 1 -24.98 -4.59 -55.24
CA MET A 1 -24.59 -5.39 -54.06
C MET A 1 -23.14 -5.02 -53.73
N TRP A 2 -22.91 -4.16 -52.73
CA TRP A 2 -21.58 -3.68 -52.36
C TRP A 2 -21.09 -4.50 -51.15
N PHE A 3 -19.94 -5.17 -51.30
CA PHE A 3 -19.25 -5.86 -50.22
C PHE A 3 -18.48 -4.84 -49.37
N LEU A 4 -18.85 -4.67 -48.10
CA LEU A 4 -18.03 -3.97 -47.11
C LEU A 4 -17.21 -5.02 -46.34
N LEU A 5 -15.98 -5.25 -46.78
CA LEU A 5 -15.01 -6.09 -46.08
C LEU A 5 -14.44 -5.30 -44.91
N ILE A 6 -15.00 -5.46 -43.71
CA ILE A 6 -14.42 -4.91 -42.48
C ILE A 6 -13.25 -5.80 -42.09
N LEU A 7 -12.04 -5.45 -42.55
CA LEU A 7 -10.80 -5.97 -42.00
C LEU A 7 -10.60 -5.39 -40.59
N VAL A 8 -11.22 -6.00 -39.58
CA VAL A 8 -10.82 -5.80 -38.19
C VAL A 8 -9.46 -6.45 -38.04
N ARG A 9 -8.38 -5.66 -38.07
CA ARG A 9 -7.06 -6.13 -37.62
C ARG A 9 -7.17 -6.45 -36.13
N THR A 10 -7.49 -7.69 -35.79
CA THR A 10 -7.18 -8.25 -34.48
C THR A 10 -5.69 -8.58 -34.44
N GLY A 11 -4.85 -7.55 -34.47
CA GLY A 11 -3.48 -7.70 -34.00
C GLY A 11 -3.57 -7.84 -32.50
N ALA A 12 -3.68 -9.08 -32.01
CA ALA A 12 -3.39 -9.34 -30.60
C ALA A 12 -1.93 -8.92 -30.40
N ASN A 13 -1.71 -7.73 -29.81
CA ASN A 13 -0.37 -7.37 -29.37
C ASN A 13 0.10 -8.49 -28.44
N ALA A 14 1.32 -8.97 -28.69
CA ALA A 14 1.86 -10.11 -27.99
C ALA A 14 2.14 -9.68 -26.54
N GLN A 15 1.26 -10.10 -25.64
CA GLN A 15 1.41 -9.84 -24.22
C GLN A 15 2.76 -10.36 -23.73
N THR A 16 3.54 -9.50 -23.10
CA THR A 16 4.83 -9.86 -22.53
C THR A 16 4.79 -9.70 -21.01
N THR A 17 5.10 -10.80 -20.31
CA THR A 17 5.17 -10.83 -18.85
C THR A 17 6.61 -10.64 -18.39
N TYR A 18 6.80 -9.70 -17.47
CA TYR A 18 8.07 -9.38 -16.86
C TYR A 18 8.03 -9.66 -15.36
N HIS A 19 9.19 -10.05 -14.82
CA HIS A 19 9.46 -9.97 -13.40
C HIS A 19 10.17 -8.64 -13.10
N PHE A 20 9.85 -8.05 -11.96
CA PHE A 20 10.51 -6.85 -11.49
C PHE A 20 10.74 -6.88 -9.99
N THR A 21 11.73 -6.12 -9.56
CA THR A 21 11.92 -5.74 -8.17
C THR A 21 12.07 -4.23 -8.09
N SER A 22 11.83 -3.65 -6.93
CA SER A 22 11.99 -2.23 -6.72
C SER A 22 12.33 -1.91 -5.27
N THR A 23 13.00 -0.77 -5.06
CA THR A 23 13.07 -0.11 -3.76
C THR A 23 12.21 1.16 -3.79
N LEU A 24 11.65 1.52 -2.64
CA LEU A 24 10.90 2.77 -2.47
C LEU A 24 11.25 3.43 -1.14
N SER A 25 11.05 4.74 -1.09
CA SER A 25 11.07 5.54 0.13
C SER A 25 10.09 6.69 0.00
N GLY A 26 9.47 7.09 1.10
CA GLY A 26 8.56 8.21 1.09
C GLY A 26 8.11 8.65 2.47
N SER A 27 7.10 9.50 2.46
CA SER A 27 6.42 10.00 3.63
C SER A 27 4.93 9.80 3.49
N ALA A 28 4.29 9.51 4.61
CA ALA A 28 2.86 9.38 4.70
C ALA A 28 2.26 10.38 5.69
N ALA A 29 1.06 10.83 5.39
CA ALA A 29 0.21 11.58 6.29
C ALA A 29 -1.01 10.70 6.59
N GLN A 30 -1.14 10.33 7.86
CA GLN A 30 -2.18 9.43 8.34
C GLN A 30 -3.42 10.23 8.76
N VAL A 31 -4.59 9.78 8.35
CA VAL A 31 -5.91 10.26 8.77
C VAL A 31 -6.54 9.19 9.68
N PRO A 32 -7.07 9.62 10.83
CA PRO A 32 -6.54 9.27 12.15
C PRO A 32 -6.42 7.76 12.37
N ILE A 33 -5.32 7.30 12.97
CA ILE A 33 -5.40 6.04 13.72
C ILE A 33 -6.34 6.32 14.89
N ASP A 34 -7.47 5.61 15.05
CA ASP A 34 -8.39 5.82 16.19
C ASP A 34 -7.68 5.56 17.53
N LEU A 35 -6.99 6.60 18.05
CA LEU A 35 -6.15 6.50 19.24
C LEU A 35 -6.96 6.60 20.52
N ASP A 36 -8.19 7.11 20.49
CA ASP A 36 -9.03 7.23 21.69
C ASP A 36 -10.03 6.07 21.81
N GLY A 37 -10.15 5.23 20.76
CA GLY A 37 -11.02 4.07 20.74
C GLY A 37 -12.50 4.43 20.78
N THR A 38 -12.84 5.70 20.52
CA THR A 38 -14.22 6.20 20.60
C THR A 38 -14.96 6.08 19.28
N HIS A 39 -14.25 5.79 18.18
CA HIS A 39 -14.84 5.76 16.86
C HIS A 39 -15.21 4.34 16.38
N CYS A 40 -14.65 3.30 17.00
CA CYS A 40 -15.07 1.92 16.77
C CYS A 40 -16.41 1.57 17.44
N THR A 41 -17.37 1.08 16.64
CA THR A 41 -18.65 0.55 17.13
C THR A 41 -18.63 -0.97 17.20
N THR A 42 -19.25 -1.56 18.22
CA THR A 42 -19.40 -3.03 18.30
C THR A 42 -20.85 -3.41 18.03
N VAL A 43 -21.09 -4.20 16.97
CA VAL A 43 -22.40 -4.74 16.61
C VAL A 43 -22.31 -6.26 16.53
N ASN A 44 -23.09 -6.98 17.32
CA ASN A 44 -23.09 -8.46 17.37
C ASN A 44 -21.71 -9.09 17.63
N GLY A 45 -20.88 -8.47 18.46
CA GLY A 45 -19.52 -8.94 18.75
C GLY A 45 -18.49 -8.64 17.66
N ILE A 46 -18.87 -7.92 16.60
CA ILE A 46 -17.99 -7.46 15.54
C ILE A 46 -17.66 -6.00 15.80
N VAL A 47 -16.36 -5.70 15.96
CA VAL A 47 -15.85 -4.33 16.08
C VAL A 47 -15.68 -3.74 14.68
N THR A 48 -16.33 -2.62 14.43
CA THR A 48 -16.28 -1.84 13.19
C THR A 48 -15.75 -0.45 13.51
N CYS A 49 -14.50 -0.20 13.14
CA CYS A 49 -13.88 1.12 13.21
C CYS A 49 -14.15 1.90 11.93
N PRO A 50 -14.11 3.24 11.95
CA PRO A 50 -14.05 4.00 10.72
C PRO A 50 -12.82 3.56 9.93
N ALA A 51 -12.90 3.75 8.63
CA ALA A 51 -11.81 3.55 7.70
C ALA A 51 -10.69 4.55 7.96
N ASP A 52 -9.62 4.13 8.63
CA ASP A 52 -8.45 4.99 8.86
C ASP A 52 -7.64 5.01 7.56
N SER A 53 -7.54 6.18 6.93
CA SER A 53 -6.94 6.33 5.60
C SER A 53 -5.54 6.93 5.69
N ASP A 54 -4.60 6.45 4.90
CA ASP A 54 -3.24 6.99 4.83
C ASP A 54 -2.92 7.50 3.41
N LEU A 55 -2.40 8.73 3.33
CA LEU A 55 -1.88 9.32 2.09
C LEU A 55 -0.37 9.19 2.08
N PHE A 56 0.15 8.37 1.17
CA PHE A 56 1.57 8.21 0.95
C PHE A 56 2.03 8.94 -0.31
N THR A 57 3.19 9.58 -0.21
CA THR A 57 3.93 10.13 -1.35
C THR A 57 5.38 9.70 -1.27
N GLY A 58 5.95 9.27 -2.39
CA GLY A 58 7.31 8.79 -2.39
C GLY A 58 7.88 8.59 -3.79
N GLY A 59 8.98 7.87 -3.83
CA GLY A 59 9.63 7.49 -5.07
C GLY A 59 10.52 6.28 -4.87
N GLY A 60 11.01 5.75 -5.97
CA GLY A 60 11.77 4.52 -5.96
C GLY A 60 12.49 4.25 -7.26
N THR A 61 13.13 3.09 -7.32
CA THR A 61 13.79 2.59 -8.53
C THR A 61 13.34 1.17 -8.79
N ILE A 62 12.89 0.90 -10.01
CA ILE A 62 12.51 -0.43 -10.51
C ILE A 62 13.69 -1.04 -11.25
N THR A 63 13.95 -2.33 -11.02
CA THR A 63 14.84 -3.17 -11.82
C THR A 63 14.04 -4.28 -12.48
N GLY A 64 14.35 -4.60 -13.73
CA GLY A 64 13.51 -5.44 -14.58
C GLY A 64 12.23 -4.72 -15.02
N GLY A 65 11.20 -5.49 -15.38
CA GLY A 65 9.96 -4.93 -15.92
C GLY A 65 10.08 -4.37 -17.35
N PRO A 66 8.97 -3.88 -17.91
CA PRO A 66 8.91 -3.27 -19.24
C PRO A 66 9.56 -1.88 -19.28
N GLU A 67 9.76 -1.26 -18.12
CA GLU A 67 10.38 0.06 -17.95
C GLU A 67 11.14 0.14 -16.61
N PRO A 68 12.38 -0.38 -16.56
CA PRO A 68 13.25 -0.17 -15.39
C PRO A 68 13.65 1.30 -15.29
N GLY A 69 13.86 1.79 -14.07
CA GLY A 69 14.22 3.18 -13.82
C GLY A 69 13.54 3.78 -12.60
N GLN A 70 13.66 5.09 -12.47
CA GLN A 70 13.10 5.84 -11.35
C GLN A 70 11.62 6.15 -11.57
N PHE A 71 10.84 6.11 -10.49
CA PHE A 71 9.44 6.52 -10.48
C PHE A 71 9.11 7.37 -9.25
N THR A 72 8.06 8.16 -9.36
CA THR A 72 7.37 8.76 -8.21
C THR A 72 6.07 8.01 -7.94
N ASN A 73 5.62 8.02 -6.69
CA ASN A 73 4.46 7.30 -6.22
C ASN A 73 3.54 8.23 -5.43
N GLN A 74 2.24 8.07 -5.63
CA GLN A 74 1.23 8.56 -4.70
C GLN A 74 0.23 7.44 -4.45
N SER A 75 -0.21 7.30 -3.19
CA SER A 75 -1.25 6.33 -2.86
C SER A 75 -2.14 6.79 -1.72
N VAL A 76 -3.38 6.33 -1.75
CA VAL A 76 -4.30 6.39 -0.61
C VAL A 76 -4.60 4.96 -0.21
N THR A 77 -4.43 4.64 1.06
CA THR A 77 -4.70 3.30 1.61
C THR A 77 -5.72 3.39 2.73
N GLU A 78 -6.46 2.31 2.95
CA GLU A 78 -7.46 2.19 4.00
C GLU A 78 -7.07 1.05 4.92
N THR A 79 -7.09 1.34 6.22
CA THR A 79 -6.69 0.41 7.28
C THR A 79 -7.81 0.24 8.30
N ILE A 80 -7.86 -0.95 8.90
CA ILE A 80 -8.74 -1.26 10.03
C ILE A 80 -7.95 -1.95 11.14
N PRO A 81 -8.16 -1.59 12.41
CA PRO A 81 -7.62 -2.35 13.55
C PRO A 81 -8.10 -3.81 13.54
N VAL A 82 -7.23 -4.74 13.97
CA VAL A 82 -7.62 -6.15 14.11
C VAL A 82 -8.06 -6.43 15.55
N SER A 83 -9.21 -7.10 15.73
CA SER A 83 -9.68 -7.48 17.07
C SER A 83 -8.70 -8.44 17.76
N GLY A 84 -8.41 -8.20 19.05
CA GLY A 84 -7.55 -9.05 19.87
C GLY A 84 -6.04 -8.75 19.78
N THR A 85 -5.61 -7.78 18.96
CA THR A 85 -4.18 -7.47 18.75
C THR A 85 -3.66 -6.27 19.54
N GLY A 86 -4.18 -6.03 20.75
CA GLY A 86 -3.61 -5.02 21.65
C GLY A 86 -3.88 -3.56 21.30
N CYS A 87 -4.73 -3.29 20.30
CA CYS A 87 -5.00 -1.94 19.78
C CYS A 87 -5.90 -1.07 20.69
N SER A 88 -5.85 -1.23 22.01
CA SER A 88 -6.49 -0.31 22.96
C SER A 88 -5.44 0.62 23.53
N VAL A 89 -5.54 1.91 23.28
CA VAL A 89 -4.51 2.91 23.59
C VAL A 89 -4.45 3.28 25.09
N ALA A 90 -4.90 2.37 25.97
CA ALA A 90 -4.56 2.33 27.38
C ALA A 90 -4.57 0.87 27.88
N PRO A 91 -3.49 0.10 27.68
CA PRO A 91 -3.54 -1.34 27.90
C PRO A 91 -2.98 -1.75 29.26
N SER A 92 -3.73 -2.55 30.01
CA SER A 92 -3.22 -3.26 31.19
C SER A 92 -2.53 -4.59 30.84
N SER A 93 -2.56 -5.03 29.57
CA SER A 93 -1.72 -6.13 29.04
C SER A 93 -1.85 -6.25 27.52
N ILE A 94 -0.72 -6.20 26.78
CA ILE A 94 -0.68 -6.41 25.32
C ILE A 94 0.11 -7.68 24.98
N LYS A 95 -0.41 -8.50 24.05
CA LYS A 95 0.42 -9.26 23.11
C LYS A 95 -0.07 -9.00 21.70
N GLY A 96 0.85 -8.55 20.86
CA GLY A 96 0.59 -7.87 19.60
C GLY A 96 1.46 -8.44 18.47
N CYS A 97 1.54 -7.75 17.34
CA CYS A 97 2.48 -8.10 16.28
C CYS A 97 3.92 -7.83 16.72
N SER A 98 4.88 -8.49 16.05
CA SER A 98 6.29 -8.38 16.42
C SER A 98 7.08 -7.47 15.49
N ILE A 99 7.87 -6.56 16.07
CA ILE A 99 8.87 -5.75 15.36
C ILE A 99 10.24 -6.06 15.98
N GLY A 100 11.03 -6.90 15.31
CA GLY A 100 12.29 -7.39 15.88
C GLY A 100 12.03 -8.20 17.16
N SER A 101 12.55 -7.75 18.29
CA SER A 101 12.34 -8.37 19.61
C SER A 101 11.10 -7.89 20.35
N VAL A 102 10.42 -6.85 19.86
CA VAL A 102 9.16 -6.33 20.42
C VAL A 102 8.04 -7.27 20.00
N THR A 103 7.15 -7.69 20.91
CA THR A 103 6.09 -8.71 20.66
C THR A 103 4.68 -8.22 21.00
N ASN A 104 4.54 -6.91 21.17
CA ASN A 104 3.36 -6.22 21.67
C ASN A 104 2.99 -5.00 20.80
N GLY A 105 3.35 -5.02 19.52
CA GLY A 105 2.91 -4.01 18.56
C GLY A 105 1.41 -4.11 18.21
N CYS A 106 0.79 -3.00 17.84
CA CYS A 106 -0.59 -2.99 17.37
C CYS A 106 -0.66 -3.41 15.90
N LEU A 107 -1.55 -4.36 15.59
CA LEU A 107 -1.76 -4.85 14.23
C LEU A 107 -2.99 -4.21 13.58
N TYR A 108 -2.79 -3.71 12.37
CA TYR A 108 -3.80 -3.17 11.47
C TYR A 108 -3.81 -4.00 10.19
N LYS A 109 -4.98 -4.15 9.57
CA LYS A 109 -5.15 -4.72 8.23
C LYS A 109 -5.36 -3.60 7.24
N ILE A 110 -4.67 -3.69 6.11
CA ILE A 110 -4.99 -2.88 4.94
C ILE A 110 -6.07 -3.60 4.14
N ILE A 111 -7.21 -2.96 3.98
CA ILE A 111 -8.40 -3.53 3.31
C ILE A 111 -8.60 -2.98 1.90
N GLY A 112 -7.91 -1.89 1.57
CA GLY A 112 -7.98 -1.30 0.26
C GLY A 112 -6.94 -0.20 0.07
N GLY A 113 -6.81 0.22 -1.18
CA GLY A 113 -5.97 1.35 -1.52
C GLY A 113 -5.77 1.48 -3.01
N ASN A 114 -5.47 2.69 -3.47
CA ASN A 114 -5.15 2.98 -4.86
C ASN A 114 -3.77 3.63 -4.92
N VAL A 115 -3.00 3.23 -5.92
CA VAL A 115 -1.62 3.66 -6.11
C VAL A 115 -1.45 4.11 -7.55
N VAL A 116 -0.78 5.23 -7.73
CA VAL A 116 -0.32 5.69 -9.04
C VAL A 116 1.20 5.86 -8.97
N ASN A 117 1.89 5.16 -9.86
CA ASN A 117 3.32 5.36 -10.08
C ASN A 117 3.52 6.12 -11.38
N ARG A 118 4.33 7.18 -11.38
CA ARG A 118 4.74 7.89 -12.59
C ARG A 118 6.19 7.56 -12.89
N GLN A 119 6.44 6.95 -14.05
CA GLN A 119 7.80 6.75 -14.53
C GLN A 119 8.45 8.09 -14.83
N MET A 120 9.66 8.33 -14.34
CA MET A 120 10.28 9.65 -14.47
C MET A 120 10.75 9.91 -15.91
N THR A 121 11.24 8.88 -16.60
CA THR A 121 11.83 9.03 -17.94
C THR A 121 10.77 9.28 -19.02
N THR A 122 9.64 8.59 -18.97
CA THR A 122 8.57 8.70 -19.98
C THR A 122 7.41 9.56 -19.52
N GLY A 123 7.17 9.66 -18.21
CA GLY A 123 5.95 10.23 -17.65
C GLY A 123 4.75 9.30 -17.67
N ASP A 124 4.91 8.05 -18.12
CA ASP A 124 3.84 7.06 -18.14
C ASP A 124 3.37 6.73 -16.71
N LEU A 125 2.06 6.58 -16.55
CA LEU A 125 1.43 6.26 -15.27
C LEU A 125 1.09 4.78 -15.21
N LEU A 126 1.40 4.13 -14.10
CA LEU A 126 1.03 2.76 -13.78
C LEU A 126 0.09 2.77 -12.57
N PHE A 127 -1.10 2.20 -12.75
CA PHE A 127 -2.15 2.17 -11.76
C PHE A 127 -2.18 0.80 -11.06
N ALA A 128 -2.26 0.81 -9.74
CA ALA A 128 -2.42 -0.40 -8.95
C ALA A 128 -3.48 -0.20 -7.85
N LYS A 129 -4.06 -1.31 -7.42
CA LYS A 129 -4.88 -1.37 -6.20
C LYS A 129 -4.22 -2.27 -5.18
N LEU A 130 -4.26 -1.87 -3.91
CA LEU A 130 -3.93 -2.76 -2.81
C LEU A 130 -5.08 -3.75 -2.62
N THR A 131 -4.76 -5.03 -2.48
CA THR A 131 -5.74 -6.12 -2.35
C THR A 131 -5.82 -6.67 -0.94
N SER A 132 -4.74 -6.58 -0.18
CA SER A 132 -4.68 -6.87 1.25
C SER A 132 -3.34 -6.40 1.81
N GLY A 133 -3.23 -6.28 3.14
CA GLY A 133 -1.95 -6.04 3.77
C GLY A 133 -2.04 -6.00 5.28
N THR A 134 -0.89 -5.80 5.92
CA THR A 134 -0.75 -5.65 7.36
C THR A 134 0.19 -4.51 7.69
N LEU A 135 -0.14 -3.75 8.73
CA LEU A 135 0.70 -2.73 9.33
C LEU A 135 0.83 -3.03 10.83
N CYS A 136 2.07 -3.07 11.32
CA CYS A 136 2.42 -3.28 12.72
C CYS A 136 3.08 -2.01 13.26
N ILE A 137 2.62 -1.51 14.39
CA ILE A 137 3.17 -0.30 15.04
C ILE A 137 3.58 -0.62 16.48
N ASN A 138 4.80 -0.24 16.86
CA ASN A 138 5.28 -0.35 18.23
C ASN A 138 5.09 0.96 19.01
N PHE A 139 4.19 0.94 19.99
CA PHE A 139 3.90 2.06 20.89
C PHE A 139 4.67 2.03 22.22
N ASP A 140 5.54 1.04 22.46
CA ASP A 140 6.27 0.89 23.73
C ASP A 140 7.29 2.00 24.01
N THR A 141 7.71 2.70 22.97
CA THR A 141 8.63 3.81 23.07
C THR A 141 7.88 5.14 22.99
N ALA A 142 8.48 6.21 23.53
CA ALA A 142 8.09 7.54 23.10
C ALA A 142 8.28 7.67 21.58
N LEU A 143 7.56 8.61 20.96
CA LEU A 143 7.78 8.94 19.56
C LEU A 143 9.28 9.20 19.29
N PRO A 144 9.81 8.76 18.13
CA PRO A 144 9.10 8.14 17.01
C PRO A 144 8.75 6.65 17.25
N TRP A 145 7.58 6.21 16.77
CA TRP A 145 7.14 4.82 16.86
C TRP A 145 7.58 4.01 15.65
N ASN A 146 8.23 2.88 15.87
CA ASN A 146 8.65 2.01 14.79
C ASN A 146 7.45 1.30 14.16
N LEU A 147 7.47 1.15 12.84
CA LEU A 147 6.46 0.40 12.10
C LEU A 147 7.09 -0.58 11.10
N THR A 148 6.37 -1.65 10.82
CA THR A 148 6.63 -2.58 9.72
C THR A 148 5.33 -2.98 9.04
N GLY A 149 5.37 -3.31 7.77
CA GLY A 149 4.19 -3.77 7.07
C GLY A 149 4.47 -4.52 5.80
N ASN A 150 3.42 -5.13 5.26
CA ASN A 150 3.45 -5.88 4.02
C ASN A 150 2.11 -5.79 3.31
N ASN A 151 2.11 -5.39 2.04
CA ASN A 151 0.90 -5.27 1.22
C ASN A 151 1.01 -6.13 -0.03
N GLN A 152 -0.15 -6.60 -0.48
CA GLN A 152 -0.39 -7.22 -1.76
C GLN A 152 -1.06 -6.19 -2.68
N PHE A 153 -0.71 -6.19 -3.96
CA PHE A 153 -1.34 -5.32 -4.94
C PHE A 153 -1.53 -6.02 -6.28
N SER A 154 -2.43 -5.47 -7.09
CA SER A 154 -2.61 -5.84 -8.50
C SER A 154 -2.57 -4.60 -9.39
N PHE A 155 -1.90 -4.69 -10.53
CA PHE A 155 -1.97 -3.66 -11.56
C PHE A 155 -3.33 -3.69 -12.25
N ILE A 156 -3.87 -2.50 -12.50
CA ILE A 156 -5.19 -2.29 -13.09
C ILE A 156 -5.12 -1.46 -14.37
N GLY A 157 -3.94 -1.34 -14.96
CA GLY A 157 -3.67 -0.58 -16.18
C GLY A 157 -2.76 0.62 -15.94
N GLY A 158 -2.87 1.60 -16.82
CA GLY A 158 -1.98 2.75 -16.87
C GLY A 158 -2.14 3.53 -18.16
N THR A 159 -1.18 4.42 -18.42
CA THR A 159 -1.07 5.20 -19.66
C THR A 159 0.14 4.74 -20.47
N GLY A 160 0.21 5.16 -21.74
CA GLY A 160 1.36 4.87 -22.60
C GLY A 160 1.66 3.37 -22.66
N ARG A 161 2.89 2.98 -22.32
CA ARG A 161 3.33 1.57 -22.31
C ARG A 161 2.61 0.70 -21.28
N PHE A 162 1.98 1.29 -20.27
CA PHE A 162 1.18 0.57 -19.27
C PHE A 162 -0.31 0.51 -19.60
N ALA A 163 -0.74 1.00 -20.77
CA ALA A 163 -2.11 0.84 -21.20
C ALA A 163 -2.49 -0.65 -21.26
N GLY A 164 -3.48 -1.07 -20.47
CA GLY A 164 -3.88 -2.47 -20.37
C GLY A 164 -2.95 -3.36 -19.53
N ALA A 165 -2.01 -2.77 -18.78
CA ALA A 165 -1.12 -3.53 -17.91
C ALA A 165 -1.88 -4.30 -16.82
N THR A 166 -1.49 -5.55 -16.59
CA THR A 166 -1.99 -6.40 -15.51
C THR A 166 -0.83 -7.03 -14.76
N GLY A 167 -1.11 -7.75 -13.68
CA GLY A 167 -0.11 -8.42 -12.85
C GLY A 167 -0.31 -8.10 -11.38
N SER A 168 0.62 -8.55 -10.56
CA SER A 168 0.52 -8.43 -9.11
C SER A 168 1.89 -8.50 -8.46
N GLY A 169 1.95 -8.04 -7.21
CA GLY A 169 3.16 -8.11 -6.42
C GLY A 169 2.92 -7.86 -4.95
N THR A 170 4.04 -7.81 -4.25
CA THR A 170 4.11 -7.57 -2.81
C THR A 170 5.00 -6.38 -2.55
N VAL A 171 4.65 -5.58 -1.54
CA VAL A 171 5.52 -4.56 -0.98
C VAL A 171 5.73 -4.84 0.50
N SER A 172 6.98 -4.96 0.94
CA SER A 172 7.34 -5.00 2.35
C SER A 172 8.02 -3.70 2.72
N PHE A 173 7.61 -3.09 3.83
CA PHE A 173 8.10 -1.79 4.25
C PHE A 173 8.35 -1.71 5.75
N LYS A 174 9.21 -0.76 6.13
CA LYS A 174 9.51 -0.40 7.51
C LYS A 174 9.75 1.10 7.60
N GLY A 175 9.50 1.66 8.76
CA GLY A 175 9.57 3.11 8.92
C GLY A 175 9.32 3.54 10.35
N GLN A 176 8.94 4.80 10.51
CA GLN A 176 8.53 5.33 11.80
C GLN A 176 7.41 6.37 11.66
N ILE A 177 6.51 6.39 12.64
CA ILE A 177 5.62 7.52 12.90
C ILE A 177 6.41 8.55 13.70
N LEU A 178 6.59 9.73 13.14
CA LEU A 178 7.44 10.80 13.68
C LEU A 178 6.68 11.71 14.65
N GLN A 179 5.42 12.00 14.33
CA GLN A 179 4.53 12.84 15.11
C GLN A 179 3.13 12.27 15.01
N ASN A 180 2.34 12.44 16.08
CA ASN A 180 0.92 12.13 16.09
C ASN A 180 0.21 13.13 17.01
N ASP A 181 -0.93 13.66 16.57
CA ASP A 181 -1.78 14.50 17.40
C ASP A 181 -2.73 13.65 18.28
N PRO A 182 -3.41 14.23 19.28
CA PRO A 182 -4.34 13.48 20.12
C PRO A 182 -5.53 12.88 19.37
N GLN A 183 -5.81 13.35 18.15
CA GLN A 183 -6.88 12.84 17.30
C GLN A 183 -6.42 11.66 16.44
N GLY A 184 -5.12 11.33 16.43
CA GLY A 184 -4.57 10.23 15.65
C GLY A 184 -3.99 10.61 14.29
N HIS A 185 -3.94 11.90 13.95
CA HIS A 185 -3.30 12.37 12.73
C HIS A 185 -1.79 12.38 12.87
N GLY A 186 -1.11 11.67 11.98
CA GLY A 186 0.33 11.45 12.08
C GLY A 186 1.09 11.75 10.80
N MET A 187 2.40 11.96 10.99
CA MET A 187 3.37 12.00 9.90
C MET A 187 4.32 10.82 10.07
N SER A 188 4.53 10.05 9.01
CA SER A 188 5.48 8.95 8.99
C SER A 188 6.45 9.03 7.81
N TRP A 189 7.56 8.32 7.94
CA TRP A 189 8.41 7.98 6.81
C TRP A 189 8.55 6.46 6.74
N ASP A 190 8.77 5.95 5.54
CA ASP A 190 9.04 4.53 5.33
C ASP A 190 9.99 4.30 4.16
N THR A 191 10.56 3.11 4.18
CA THR A 191 11.34 2.52 3.10
C THR A 191 10.86 1.10 2.87
N GLY A 192 10.89 0.66 1.63
CA GLY A 192 10.38 -0.66 1.28
C GLY A 192 11.02 -1.26 0.06
N SER A 193 10.67 -2.52 -0.14
CA SER A 193 10.98 -3.27 -1.36
C SER A 193 9.70 -3.79 -1.97
N ILE A 194 9.66 -3.81 -3.30
CA ILE A 194 8.57 -4.35 -4.09
C ILE A 194 9.11 -5.49 -4.92
N THR A 195 8.33 -6.55 -5.05
CA THR A 195 8.58 -7.64 -6.01
C THR A 195 7.27 -8.00 -6.68
N GLY A 196 7.33 -8.37 -7.96
CA GLY A 196 6.10 -8.74 -8.65
C GLY A 196 6.29 -9.13 -10.10
N THR A 197 5.14 -9.29 -10.75
CA THR A 197 5.01 -9.52 -12.18
C THR A 197 4.13 -8.45 -12.80
N ILE A 198 4.45 -8.10 -14.04
CA ILE A 198 3.64 -7.20 -14.85
C ILE A 198 3.56 -7.75 -16.27
N THR A 199 2.35 -7.80 -16.81
CA THR A 199 2.08 -8.15 -18.20
C THR A 199 1.59 -6.90 -18.91
N VAL A 200 2.27 -6.51 -19.98
CA VAL A 200 1.85 -5.41 -20.86
C VAL A 200 1.44 -5.97 -22.23
N PRO A 201 0.46 -5.34 -22.91
CA PRO A 201 0.05 -5.74 -24.26
C PRO A 201 1.16 -5.67 -25.29
#